data_AF-A0A1G2ZE71-F1
#
_entry.id   AF-A0A1G2ZE71-F1
#
_cell.length_a   1.000
_cell.length_b   1.000
_cell.length_c   1.000
_cell.angle_alpha   90.00
_cell.angle_beta   90.00
_cell.angle_gamma   90.00
#
_symmetry.space_group_name_H-M   'P 1'
#
loop_
_entity.id
_entity.type
_entity.pdbx_description
1 polymer ?
#
loop_
_entity_poly.entity_id
_entity_poly.type
_entity_poly.pdbx_seq_one_letter_code
_entity_poly.pdbx_strand_id
1 'polypeptide(L)'
;MSSKVQPDGCRPEPIVRGRFLWLKLVVWLPTCLVVGVLVAWAAVVAQSYVAPLVLFPLLVGVGLGALIVGMMRLGQVGNRRTVLLGTVLAVAVTVTGQHYFTYIAAFHPTRGKAKLSEPLRRAFSDLVRDSTPSFAEFMRQRATHGRLLPGDYRARGWLAWVTWAVDGLLVLTAALAIVLPATRLPYCNRCQSWYRVTRSARVDVSTARRMAEAAGMDMADMDKGDRPTSARYRLLACNGGCGPTRFELSWDESPRRGFVERSWIDAKCCDEIGRILNEAR
;
A
#
# COMPACT_ATOMS: atom_id res chain seq x y z
N MET A 1 -32.94 26.50 -9.13
CA MET A 1 -31.65 25.89 -9.51
C MET A 1 -30.90 26.89 -10.37
N SER A 2 -30.01 27.68 -9.76
CA SER A 2 -29.24 28.69 -10.49
C SER A 2 -28.03 27.98 -11.11
N SER A 3 -28.02 27.85 -12.44
CA SER A 3 -26.82 27.46 -13.17
C SER A 3 -25.79 28.57 -12.98
N LYS A 4 -24.83 28.39 -12.06
CA LYS A 4 -23.69 29.29 -11.93
C LYS A 4 -22.94 29.21 -13.26
N VAL A 5 -23.03 30.28 -14.06
CA VAL A 5 -22.20 30.47 -15.26
C VAL A 5 -20.75 30.33 -14.82
N GLN A 6 -20.15 29.21 -15.22
CA GLN A 6 -18.83 28.81 -14.76
C GLN A 6 -17.82 29.58 -15.62
N PRO A 7 -16.90 30.37 -15.05
CA PRO A 7 -15.99 31.18 -15.84
C PRO A 7 -15.15 30.27 -16.75
N ASP A 8 -15.22 30.52 -18.07
CA ASP A 8 -14.73 29.68 -19.17
C ASP A 8 -13.18 29.48 -19.23
N GLY A 9 -12.45 29.74 -18.15
CA GLY A 9 -10.99 29.91 -18.21
C GLY A 9 -10.11 28.87 -17.52
N CYS A 10 -10.57 28.18 -16.47
CA CYS A 10 -9.61 27.62 -15.49
C CYS A 10 -9.67 26.11 -15.22
N ARG A 11 -10.46 25.32 -15.97
CA ARG A 11 -10.59 23.87 -15.71
C ARG A 11 -9.99 23.03 -16.84
N PRO A 12 -8.67 22.76 -16.82
CA PRO A 12 -8.10 21.74 -17.69
C PRO A 12 -8.77 20.39 -17.43
N GLU A 13 -8.87 19.55 -18.47
CA GLU A 13 -9.48 18.23 -18.36
C GLU A 13 -8.87 17.43 -17.19
N PRO A 14 -9.70 16.78 -16.36
CA PRO A 14 -9.20 15.99 -15.25
C PRO A 14 -8.32 14.87 -15.79
N ILE A 15 -7.21 14.63 -15.11
CA ILE A 15 -6.26 13.61 -15.54
C ILE A 15 -6.92 12.24 -15.46
N VAL A 16 -7.03 11.61 -16.62
CA VAL A 16 -7.58 10.26 -16.79
C VAL A 16 -6.74 9.23 -16.02
N ARG A 17 -7.38 8.14 -15.59
CA ARG A 17 -6.74 7.00 -14.91
C ARG A 17 -5.46 6.55 -15.64
N GLY A 18 -4.48 6.04 -14.86
CA GLY A 18 -3.22 5.49 -15.34
C GLY A 18 -3.39 4.57 -16.56
N ARG A 19 -2.80 4.91 -17.72
CA ARG A 19 -2.81 4.04 -18.91
C ARG A 19 -2.06 2.74 -18.60
N PHE A 20 -2.60 1.64 -19.11
CA PHE A 20 -1.95 0.34 -19.00
C PHE A 20 -0.77 0.28 -19.97
N LEU A 21 0.38 -0.20 -19.48
CA LEU A 21 1.61 -0.32 -20.26
C LEU A 21 2.18 -1.72 -20.05
N TRP A 22 2.16 -2.54 -21.10
CA TRP A 22 2.63 -3.92 -21.07
C TRP A 22 4.07 -4.05 -20.58
N LEU A 23 4.97 -3.18 -21.04
CA LEU A 23 6.36 -3.19 -20.61
C LEU A 23 6.51 -3.02 -19.10
N LYS A 24 5.72 -2.10 -18.49
CA LYS A 24 5.73 -1.92 -17.04
C LYS A 24 5.18 -3.14 -16.32
N LEU A 25 4.15 -3.80 -16.87
CA LEU A 25 3.61 -5.03 -16.29
C LEU A 25 4.67 -6.15 -16.25
N VAL A 26 5.40 -6.34 -17.35
CA VAL A 26 6.43 -7.39 -17.49
C VAL A 26 7.55 -7.22 -16.48
N VAL A 27 7.94 -5.99 -16.15
CA VAL A 27 8.93 -5.74 -15.09
C VAL A 27 8.29 -5.83 -13.70
N TRP A 28 7.10 -5.27 -13.54
CA TRP A 28 6.40 -5.16 -12.26
C TRP A 28 6.07 -6.50 -11.61
N LEU A 29 5.54 -7.47 -12.37
CA LEU A 29 5.12 -8.76 -11.82
C LEU A 29 6.32 -9.56 -11.25
N PRO A 30 7.44 -9.76 -11.98
CA PRO A 30 8.64 -10.36 -11.41
C PRO A 30 9.16 -9.65 -10.17
N THR A 31 9.17 -8.31 -10.15
CA THR A 31 9.59 -7.57 -8.95
C THR A 31 8.67 -7.86 -7.76
N CYS A 32 7.36 -7.95 -7.98
CA CYS A 32 6.39 -8.32 -6.93
C CYS A 32 6.62 -9.74 -6.41
N LEU A 33 6.97 -10.70 -7.29
CA LEU A 33 7.34 -12.06 -6.89
C LEU A 33 8.58 -12.05 -5.99
N VAL A 34 9.65 -11.35 -6.42
CA VAL A 34 10.91 -11.24 -5.66
C VAL A 34 10.66 -10.62 -4.28
N VAL A 35 9.90 -9.52 -4.22
CA VAL A 35 9.56 -8.90 -2.94
C VAL A 35 8.73 -9.83 -2.06
N GLY A 36 7.76 -10.56 -2.62
CA GLY A 36 7.00 -11.56 -1.86
C GLY A 36 7.90 -12.64 -1.26
N VAL A 37 8.88 -13.15 -2.02
CA VAL A 37 9.85 -14.14 -1.52
C VAL A 37 10.74 -13.56 -0.41
N LEU A 38 11.25 -12.34 -0.59
CA LEU A 38 12.08 -11.67 0.43
C LEU A 38 11.32 -11.44 1.73
N VAL A 39 10.06 -10.99 1.64
CA VAL A 39 9.20 -10.77 2.81
C VAL A 39 8.84 -12.10 3.47
N ALA A 40 8.54 -13.16 2.70
CA ALA A 40 8.30 -14.49 3.25
C ALA A 40 9.49 -14.99 4.07
N TRP A 41 10.71 -14.89 3.53
CA TRP A 41 11.92 -15.27 4.22
C TRP A 41 12.11 -14.47 5.51
N ALA A 42 12.02 -13.13 5.43
CA ALA A 42 12.16 -12.26 6.59
C ALA A 42 11.11 -12.58 7.67
N ALA A 43 9.88 -12.90 7.27
CA ALA A 43 8.83 -13.26 8.21
C ALA A 43 9.11 -14.59 8.91
N VAL A 44 9.64 -15.61 8.24
CA VAL A 44 10.04 -16.87 8.90
C VAL A 44 11.16 -16.64 9.91
N VAL A 45 12.14 -15.78 9.58
CA VAL A 45 13.19 -15.39 10.53
C VAL A 45 12.59 -14.66 11.74
N ALA A 46 11.71 -13.69 11.52
CA ALA A 46 11.06 -12.93 12.59
C ALA A 46 10.16 -13.79 13.49
N GLN A 47 9.48 -14.79 12.91
CA GLN A 47 8.58 -15.69 13.63
C GLN A 47 9.30 -16.51 14.72
N SER A 48 10.61 -16.69 14.61
CA SER A 48 11.42 -17.41 15.61
C SER A 48 11.56 -16.68 16.95
N TYR A 49 11.33 -15.37 16.98
CA TYR A 49 11.47 -14.56 18.20
C TYR A 49 10.13 -14.46 18.95
N VAL A 50 9.12 -13.85 18.35
CA VAL A 50 7.79 -13.65 18.94
C VAL A 50 6.77 -13.47 17.79
N ALA A 51 5.70 -14.28 17.77
CA ALA A 51 4.72 -14.30 16.69
C ALA A 51 3.27 -14.25 17.21
N PRO A 52 2.78 -13.09 17.66
CA PRO A 52 1.39 -12.92 18.08
C PRO A 52 0.47 -13.21 16.90
N LEU A 53 -0.50 -14.12 17.10
CA LEU A 53 -1.25 -14.75 16.01
C LEU A 53 -1.92 -13.77 15.03
N VAL A 54 -2.44 -12.65 15.53
CA VAL A 54 -3.12 -11.62 14.71
C VAL A 54 -2.20 -10.47 14.34
N LEU A 55 -1.40 -9.98 15.29
CA LEU A 55 -0.55 -8.81 15.06
C LEU A 55 0.58 -9.11 14.07
N PHE A 56 1.14 -10.32 14.08
CA PHE A 56 2.21 -10.71 13.18
C PHE A 56 1.82 -10.63 11.69
N PRO A 57 0.74 -11.28 11.20
CA PRO A 57 0.34 -11.17 9.80
C PRO A 57 -0.03 -9.73 9.39
N LEU A 58 -0.60 -8.94 10.32
CA LEU A 58 -0.86 -7.51 10.05
C LEU A 58 0.43 -6.73 9.82
N LEU A 59 1.46 -6.92 10.66
CA LEU A 59 2.76 -6.27 10.51
C LEU A 59 3.46 -6.68 9.21
N VAL A 60 3.40 -7.97 8.84
CA VAL A 60 3.91 -8.48 7.56
C VAL A 60 3.19 -7.79 6.40
N GLY A 61 1.86 -7.69 6.45
CA GLY A 61 1.06 -7.01 5.44
C GLY A 61 1.36 -5.52 5.31
N VAL A 62 1.53 -4.79 6.42
CA VAL A 62 1.93 -3.38 6.42
C VAL A 62 3.31 -3.21 5.79
N GLY A 63 4.29 -4.03 6.19
CA GLY A 63 5.64 -4.00 5.64
C GLY A 63 5.65 -4.27 4.13
N LEU A 64 4.94 -5.31 3.68
CA LEU A 64 4.79 -5.63 2.27
C LEU A 64 4.10 -4.48 1.50
N GLY A 65 3.01 -3.94 2.03
CA GLY A 65 2.29 -2.81 1.43
C GLY A 65 3.18 -1.58 1.27
N ALA A 66 3.99 -1.26 2.28
CA ALA A 66 4.95 -0.15 2.23
C ALA A 66 6.03 -0.36 1.15
N LEU A 67 6.58 -1.58 1.05
CA LEU A 67 7.54 -1.94 -0.01
C LEU A 67 6.92 -1.80 -1.40
N ILE A 68 5.68 -2.29 -1.59
CA ILE A 68 4.95 -2.14 -2.85
C ILE A 68 4.72 -0.68 -3.20
N VAL A 69 4.31 0.16 -2.24
CA VAL A 69 4.18 1.61 -2.47
C VAL A 69 5.52 2.22 -2.87
N GLY A 70 6.62 1.87 -2.19
CA GLY A 70 7.96 2.31 -2.55
C GLY A 70 8.34 1.94 -3.98
N MET A 71 8.17 0.68 -4.36
CA MET A 71 8.42 0.21 -5.73
C MET A 71 7.51 0.88 -6.76
N MET A 72 6.23 1.07 -6.44
CA MET A 72 5.26 1.75 -7.30
C MET A 72 5.70 3.20 -7.58
N ARG A 73 6.31 3.88 -6.60
CA ARG A 73 6.89 5.21 -6.78
C ARG A 73 8.17 5.18 -7.59
N LEU A 74 9.10 4.28 -7.29
CA LEU A 74 10.38 4.17 -7.99
C LEU A 74 10.20 3.76 -9.47
N GLY A 75 9.39 2.74 -9.74
CA GLY A 75 9.06 2.27 -11.09
C GLY A 75 7.99 3.11 -11.82
N GLN A 76 7.48 4.16 -11.16
CA GLN A 76 6.43 5.04 -11.70
C GLN A 76 5.23 4.24 -12.26
N VAL A 77 4.69 3.27 -11.52
CA VAL A 77 3.59 2.41 -11.99
C VAL A 77 2.25 3.00 -11.57
N GLY A 78 1.64 3.82 -12.44
CA GLY A 78 0.38 4.52 -12.14
C GLY A 78 -0.92 3.76 -12.38
N ASN A 79 -0.89 2.60 -13.05
CA ASN A 79 -2.11 1.85 -13.34
C ASN A 79 -2.60 1.08 -12.10
N ARG A 80 -3.75 1.49 -11.55
CA ARG A 80 -4.32 0.91 -10.32
C ARG A 80 -4.53 -0.61 -10.41
N ARG A 81 -5.00 -1.14 -11.55
CA ARG A 81 -5.25 -2.58 -11.69
C ARG A 81 -3.94 -3.36 -11.68
N THR A 82 -2.90 -2.88 -12.37
CA THR A 82 -1.56 -3.47 -12.35
C THR A 82 -0.96 -3.50 -10.94
N VAL A 83 -1.08 -2.40 -10.18
CA VAL A 83 -0.58 -2.34 -8.80
C VAL A 83 -1.33 -3.31 -7.89
N LEU A 84 -2.67 -3.36 -8.00
CA LEU A 84 -3.48 -4.29 -7.19
C LEU A 84 -3.20 -5.75 -7.54
N LEU A 85 -3.05 -6.09 -8.81
CA LEU A 85 -2.67 -7.43 -9.24
C LEU A 85 -1.30 -7.83 -8.68
N GLY A 86 -0.32 -6.94 -8.78
CA GLY A 86 1.01 -7.17 -8.18
C GLY A 86 0.95 -7.33 -6.67
N THR A 87 0.06 -6.59 -6.00
CA THR A 87 -0.17 -6.71 -4.54
C THR A 87 -0.74 -8.07 -4.16
N VAL A 88 -1.80 -8.52 -4.83
CA VAL A 88 -2.39 -9.85 -4.60
C VAL A 88 -1.36 -10.94 -4.86
N LEU A 89 -0.60 -10.84 -5.96
CA LEU A 89 0.45 -11.79 -6.30
C LEU A 89 1.55 -11.84 -5.24
N ALA A 90 2.06 -10.68 -4.81
CA ALA A 90 3.10 -10.61 -3.78
C ALA A 90 2.62 -11.18 -2.43
N VAL A 91 1.36 -10.94 -2.05
CA VAL A 91 0.76 -11.53 -0.84
C VAL A 91 0.67 -13.05 -0.96
N ALA A 92 0.17 -13.57 -2.08
CA ALA A 92 0.08 -15.01 -2.32
C ALA A 92 1.44 -15.70 -2.22
N VAL A 93 2.48 -15.10 -2.84
CA VAL A 93 3.86 -15.58 -2.73
C VAL A 93 4.39 -15.44 -1.31
N THR A 94 4.04 -14.37 -0.59
CA THR A 94 4.49 -14.18 0.80
C THR A 94 3.95 -15.31 1.69
N VAL A 95 2.64 -15.55 1.65
CA VAL A 95 1.98 -16.56 2.48
C VAL A 95 2.45 -17.97 2.14
N THR A 96 2.47 -18.33 0.85
CA THR A 96 2.95 -19.65 0.40
C THR A 96 4.45 -19.81 0.68
N GLY A 97 5.24 -18.75 0.48
CA GLY A 97 6.67 -18.71 0.76
C GLY A 97 7.00 -18.93 2.24
N GLN A 98 6.21 -18.39 3.17
CA GLN A 98 6.42 -18.64 4.61
C GLN A 98 6.31 -20.13 4.95
N HIS A 99 5.28 -20.80 4.40
CA HIS A 99 5.13 -22.24 4.56
C HIS A 99 6.27 -23.02 3.90
N TYR A 100 6.69 -22.60 2.70
CA TYR A 100 7.77 -23.24 1.96
C TYR A 100 9.14 -23.09 2.64
N PHE A 101 9.48 -21.90 3.14
CA PHE A 101 10.72 -21.70 3.88
C PHE A 101 10.72 -22.44 5.21
N THR A 102 9.56 -22.57 5.86
CA THR A 102 9.42 -23.41 7.05
C THR A 102 9.64 -24.90 6.73
N TYR A 103 9.16 -25.36 5.57
CA TYR A 103 9.44 -26.70 5.04
C TYR A 103 10.94 -26.89 4.81
N ILE A 104 11.59 -25.94 4.12
CA ILE A 104 13.05 -25.99 3.89
C ILE A 104 13.80 -26.04 5.22
N ALA A 105 13.44 -25.20 6.19
CA ALA A 105 14.12 -25.16 7.48
C ALA A 105 13.96 -26.47 8.28
N ALA A 106 12.88 -27.22 8.07
CA ALA A 106 12.64 -28.50 8.73
C ALA A 106 13.46 -29.66 8.12
N PHE A 107 13.64 -29.67 6.80
CA PHE A 107 14.21 -30.83 6.08
C PHE A 107 15.55 -30.57 5.40
N HIS A 108 15.99 -29.33 5.28
CA HIS A 108 17.33 -28.95 4.84
C HIS A 108 18.09 -28.33 6.01
N PRO A 109 18.48 -29.13 7.02
CA PRO A 109 19.24 -28.63 8.15
C PRO A 109 20.51 -27.95 7.63
N THR A 110 20.76 -26.74 8.12
CA THR A 110 22.04 -26.06 7.93
C THR A 110 23.17 -27.00 8.39
N ARG A 111 24.32 -26.97 7.70
CA ARG A 111 25.47 -27.89 7.85
C ARG A 111 25.88 -28.21 9.30
N GLY A 112 25.56 -27.35 10.27
CA GLY A 112 25.80 -27.58 11.70
C GLY A 112 24.93 -28.67 12.34
N LYS A 113 23.64 -28.79 11.98
CA LYS A 113 22.75 -29.81 12.56
C LYS A 113 22.96 -31.21 11.95
N ALA A 114 23.49 -31.26 10.72
CA ALA A 114 23.84 -32.51 10.05
C ALA A 114 24.83 -33.36 10.89
N LYS A 115 25.82 -32.71 11.52
CA LYS A 115 26.80 -33.39 12.38
C LYS A 115 26.20 -34.04 13.63
N LEU A 116 25.13 -33.44 14.19
CA LEU A 116 24.41 -33.96 15.35
C LEU A 116 23.37 -35.02 14.97
N SER A 117 22.85 -34.99 13.74
CA SER A 117 21.91 -36.01 13.25
C SER A 117 22.60 -37.29 12.79
N GLU A 118 23.88 -37.25 12.41
CA GLU A 118 24.63 -38.42 11.92
C GLU A 118 24.66 -39.59 12.93
N PRO A 119 24.97 -39.40 14.23
CA PRO A 119 25.02 -40.50 15.19
C PRO A 119 23.64 -41.06 15.49
N LEU A 120 22.62 -40.20 15.60
CA LEU A 120 21.22 -40.59 15.78
C LEU A 120 20.70 -41.39 14.58
N ARG A 121 21.07 -41.00 13.36
CA ARG A 121 20.70 -41.71 12.14
C ARG A 121 21.38 -43.08 12.03
N ARG A 122 22.60 -43.23 12.54
CA ARG A 122 23.26 -44.54 12.66
C ARG A 122 22.66 -45.42 13.75
N ALA A 123 22.30 -44.82 14.90
CA ALA A 123 21.73 -45.56 16.03
C ALA A 123 20.30 -46.05 15.77
N PHE A 124 19.56 -45.36 14.90
CA PHE A 124 18.15 -45.63 14.61
C PHE A 124 17.87 -45.67 13.10
N SER A 125 18.69 -46.36 12.32
CA SER A 125 18.57 -46.44 10.85
C SER A 125 17.17 -46.85 10.40
N ASP A 126 16.56 -47.80 11.11
CA ASP A 126 15.27 -48.38 10.74
C ASP A 126 14.09 -47.45 11.02
N LEU A 127 14.29 -46.45 11.88
CA LEU A 127 13.29 -45.45 12.25
C LEU A 127 13.42 -44.15 11.44
N VAL A 128 14.57 -43.91 10.81
CA VAL A 128 14.77 -42.73 9.95
C VAL A 128 14.19 -43.03 8.58
N ARG A 129 12.98 -42.53 8.35
CA ARG A 129 12.35 -42.57 7.02
C ARG A 129 13.25 -41.82 6.03
N ASP A 130 13.83 -42.54 5.07
CA ASP A 130 14.82 -41.96 4.13
C ASP A 130 14.22 -40.98 3.11
N SER A 131 12.90 -40.94 2.97
CA SER A 131 12.23 -39.99 2.08
C SER A 131 11.89 -38.68 2.80
N THR A 132 12.54 -37.60 2.38
CA THR A 132 12.05 -36.24 2.68
C THR A 132 10.65 -36.09 2.09
N PRO A 133 9.63 -35.78 2.91
CA PRO A 133 8.27 -35.63 2.41
C PRO A 133 8.22 -34.47 1.40
N SER A 134 7.36 -34.57 0.40
CA SER A 134 7.10 -33.44 -0.49
C SER A 134 6.48 -32.25 0.27
N PHE A 135 6.57 -31.04 -0.29
CA PHE A 135 5.96 -29.84 0.33
C PHE A 135 4.45 -30.02 0.59
N ALA A 136 3.74 -30.68 -0.33
CA ALA A 136 2.31 -30.95 -0.17
C ALA A 136 2.03 -31.93 0.99
N GLU A 137 2.83 -32.99 1.11
CA GLU A 137 2.74 -33.94 2.24
C GLU A 137 3.07 -33.26 3.56
N PHE A 138 4.10 -32.43 3.59
CA PHE A 138 4.44 -31.62 4.76
C PHE A 138 3.27 -30.72 5.17
N MET A 139 2.62 -30.05 4.23
CA MET A 139 1.45 -29.20 4.53
C MET A 139 0.26 -30.01 5.04
N ARG A 140 -0.02 -31.18 4.45
CA ARG A 140 -1.06 -32.10 4.96
C ARG A 140 -0.73 -32.59 6.37
N GLN A 141 0.52 -32.98 6.63
CA GLN A 141 0.98 -33.38 7.95
C GLN A 141 0.86 -32.23 8.95
N ARG A 142 1.27 -31.00 8.60
CA ARG A 142 1.09 -29.81 9.45
C ARG A 142 -0.38 -29.58 9.79
N ALA A 143 -1.28 -29.75 8.82
CA ALA A 143 -2.71 -29.60 9.04
C ALA A 143 -3.25 -30.68 10.00
N THR A 144 -2.82 -31.95 9.89
CA THR A 144 -3.27 -33.02 10.79
C THR A 144 -2.74 -32.86 12.22
N HIS A 145 -1.48 -32.45 12.38
CA HIS A 145 -0.90 -32.13 13.69
C HIS A 145 -1.57 -30.91 14.33
N GLY A 146 -2.04 -30.00 13.48
CA GLY A 146 -2.77 -28.80 13.82
C GLY A 146 -1.90 -27.63 14.23
N ARG A 147 -2.54 -26.49 14.39
CA ARG A 147 -1.94 -25.24 14.86
C ARG A 147 -2.50 -24.90 16.24
N LEU A 148 -1.62 -24.55 17.18
CA LEU A 148 -2.03 -24.01 18.48
C LEU A 148 -2.55 -22.58 18.30
N LEU A 149 -3.74 -22.33 18.80
CA LEU A 149 -4.40 -21.03 18.90
C LEU A 149 -4.43 -20.59 20.39
N PRO A 150 -4.76 -19.33 20.69
CA PRO A 150 -4.95 -18.88 22.07
C PRO A 150 -5.95 -19.76 22.84
N GLY A 151 -5.68 -20.00 24.13
CA GLY A 151 -6.52 -20.85 24.98
C GLY A 151 -6.35 -22.35 24.74
N ASP A 152 -5.13 -22.79 24.37
CA ASP A 152 -4.75 -24.19 24.13
C ASP A 152 -5.57 -24.95 23.08
N TYR A 153 -6.41 -24.23 22.33
CA TYR A 153 -7.18 -24.81 21.26
C TYR A 153 -6.27 -25.18 20.09
N ARG A 154 -6.40 -26.42 19.59
CA ARG A 154 -5.60 -26.92 18.48
C ARG A 154 -6.46 -27.12 17.24
N ALA A 155 -6.34 -26.20 16.28
CA ALA A 155 -7.03 -26.28 14.99
C ALA A 155 -6.39 -27.37 14.12
N ARG A 156 -7.08 -28.49 13.88
CA ARG A 156 -6.60 -29.64 13.08
C ARG A 156 -7.40 -29.81 11.78
N GLY A 157 -6.82 -30.51 10.81
CA GLY A 157 -7.46 -30.83 9.54
C GLY A 157 -7.84 -29.56 8.77
N TRP A 158 -9.09 -29.48 8.32
CA TRP A 158 -9.62 -28.34 7.57
C TRP A 158 -9.57 -27.01 8.35
N LEU A 159 -9.69 -27.06 9.69
CA LEU A 159 -9.60 -25.86 10.53
C LEU A 159 -8.20 -25.22 10.47
N ALA A 160 -7.14 -26.01 10.34
CA ALA A 160 -5.79 -25.47 10.18
C ALA A 160 -5.69 -24.64 8.88
N TRP A 161 -6.23 -25.16 7.78
CA TRP A 161 -6.29 -24.45 6.50
C TRP A 161 -7.08 -23.15 6.59
N VAL A 162 -8.22 -23.15 7.29
CA VAL A 162 -8.99 -21.93 7.53
C VAL A 162 -8.18 -20.90 8.30
N THR A 163 -7.46 -21.31 9.36
CA THR A 163 -6.62 -20.36 10.12
C THR A 163 -5.49 -19.77 9.28
N TRP A 164 -4.88 -20.55 8.37
CA TRP A 164 -3.86 -20.04 7.44
C TRP A 164 -4.48 -19.11 6.37
N ALA A 165 -5.68 -19.43 5.89
CA ALA A 165 -6.41 -18.56 4.97
C ALA A 165 -6.78 -17.21 5.62
N VAL A 166 -7.18 -17.23 6.89
CA VAL A 166 -7.43 -16.03 7.70
C VAL A 166 -6.15 -15.21 7.84
N ASP A 167 -5.02 -15.82 8.16
CA ASP A 167 -3.73 -15.10 8.22
C ASP A 167 -3.40 -14.44 6.87
N GLY A 168 -3.57 -15.17 5.76
CA GLY A 168 -3.35 -14.63 4.42
C GLY A 168 -4.28 -13.45 4.10
N LEU A 169 -5.55 -13.51 4.53
CA LEU A 169 -6.49 -12.42 4.39
C LEU A 169 -6.11 -11.20 5.27
N LEU A 170 -5.57 -11.42 6.47
CA LEU A 170 -5.05 -10.36 7.32
C LEU A 170 -3.86 -9.65 6.66
N VAL A 171 -2.90 -10.42 6.11
CA VAL A 171 -1.76 -9.87 5.33
C VAL A 171 -2.29 -9.04 4.15
N LEU A 172 -3.23 -9.60 3.38
CA LEU A 172 -3.82 -8.91 2.22
C LEU A 172 -4.52 -7.60 2.61
N THR A 173 -5.37 -7.65 3.62
CA THR A 173 -6.12 -6.48 4.10
C THR A 173 -5.18 -5.38 4.58
N ALA A 174 -4.16 -5.72 5.37
CA ALA A 174 -3.16 -4.77 5.83
C ALA A 174 -2.34 -4.17 4.68
N ALA A 175 -1.91 -4.98 3.70
CA ALA A 175 -1.19 -4.49 2.53
C ALA A 175 -2.07 -3.54 1.69
N LEU A 176 -3.34 -3.90 1.45
CA LEU A 176 -4.28 -3.07 0.71
C LEU A 176 -4.61 -1.76 1.43
N ALA A 177 -4.66 -1.76 2.77
CA ALA A 177 -4.85 -0.54 3.55
C ALA A 177 -3.76 0.51 3.29
N ILE A 178 -2.52 0.07 2.98
CA ILE A 178 -1.40 0.94 2.61
C ILE A 178 -1.42 1.29 1.11
N VAL A 179 -1.63 0.29 0.25
CA VAL A 179 -1.54 0.45 -1.21
C VAL A 179 -2.72 1.25 -1.79
N LEU A 180 -3.95 1.02 -1.33
CA LEU A 180 -5.15 1.65 -1.92
C LEU A 180 -5.11 3.18 -1.86
N PRO A 181 -4.80 3.83 -0.71
CA PRO A 181 -4.65 5.28 -0.67
C PRO A 181 -3.54 5.79 -1.60
N ALA A 182 -2.42 5.07 -1.69
CA ALA A 182 -1.31 5.44 -2.56
C ALA A 182 -1.70 5.41 -4.05
N THR A 183 -2.53 4.45 -4.48
CA THR A 183 -3.03 4.37 -5.87
C THR A 183 -4.04 5.47 -6.23
N ARG A 184 -4.58 6.20 -5.25
CA ARG A 184 -5.49 7.34 -5.47
C ARG A 184 -4.74 8.64 -5.71
N LEU A 185 -3.42 8.64 -5.55
CA LEU A 185 -2.62 9.83 -5.78
C LEU A 185 -2.58 10.16 -7.27
N PRO A 186 -2.51 11.45 -7.63
CA PRO A 186 -2.53 11.84 -9.03
C PRO A 186 -1.28 11.33 -9.74
N TYR A 187 -1.48 10.77 -10.94
CA TYR A 187 -0.44 10.22 -11.80
C TYR A 187 -0.62 10.75 -13.21
N CYS A 188 0.43 11.27 -13.82
CA CYS A 188 0.38 11.79 -15.17
C CYS A 188 0.68 10.69 -16.19
N ASN A 189 -0.23 10.48 -17.14
CA ASN A 189 -0.05 9.49 -18.21
C ASN A 189 0.97 9.89 -19.28
N ARG A 190 1.19 11.20 -19.47
CA ARG A 190 2.09 11.72 -20.50
C ARG A 190 3.55 11.65 -20.05
N CYS A 191 3.88 12.27 -18.90
CA CYS A 191 5.22 12.20 -18.29
C CYS A 191 5.49 10.88 -17.55
N GLN A 192 4.49 9.98 -17.46
CA GLN A 192 4.55 8.73 -16.70
C GLN A 192 5.14 8.90 -15.30
N SER A 193 4.70 9.94 -14.59
CA SER A 193 5.22 10.21 -13.26
C SER A 193 4.11 10.60 -12.30
N TRP A 194 4.34 10.27 -11.02
CA TRP A 194 3.50 10.73 -9.94
C TRP A 194 3.64 12.23 -9.73
N TYR A 195 2.54 12.88 -9.37
CA TYR A 195 2.54 14.28 -8.97
C TYR A 195 3.31 14.47 -7.66
N ARG A 196 4.05 15.58 -7.56
CA ARG A 196 4.73 16.01 -6.31
C ARG A 196 4.08 17.26 -5.76
N VAL A 197 4.09 17.41 -4.44
CA VAL A 197 3.72 18.66 -3.77
C VAL A 197 4.85 19.66 -4.02
N THR A 198 4.54 20.81 -4.61
CA THR A 198 5.51 21.88 -4.88
C THR A 198 5.43 23.00 -3.85
N ARG A 199 4.23 23.29 -3.33
CA ARG A 199 3.99 24.26 -2.26
C ARG A 199 2.91 23.75 -1.32
N SER A 200 3.06 24.03 -0.03
CA SER A 200 2.08 23.71 1.00
C SER A 200 2.31 24.63 2.20
N ALA A 201 1.26 25.34 2.63
CA ALA A 201 1.32 26.11 3.87
C ALA A 201 -0.07 26.24 4.49
N ARG A 202 -0.11 26.63 5.77
CA ARG A 202 -1.32 27.12 6.41
C ARG A 202 -1.55 28.57 6.00
N VAL A 203 -2.80 28.93 5.78
CA VAL A 203 -3.26 30.27 5.44
C VAL A 203 -4.48 30.61 6.29
N ASP A 204 -4.70 31.88 6.54
CA ASP A 204 -5.94 32.35 7.16
C ASP A 204 -7.13 32.10 6.20
N VAL A 205 -8.34 32.12 6.76
CA VAL A 205 -9.56 31.81 6.01
C VAL A 205 -9.86 32.83 4.92
N SER A 206 -9.50 34.10 5.11
CA SER A 206 -9.75 35.13 4.09
C SER A 206 -8.88 34.90 2.86
N THR A 207 -7.60 34.59 3.06
CA THR A 207 -6.68 34.20 1.99
C THR A 207 -7.14 32.91 1.32
N ALA A 208 -7.57 31.91 2.10
CA ALA A 208 -8.11 30.65 1.58
C ALA A 208 -9.34 30.87 0.68
N ARG A 209 -10.26 31.77 1.07
CA ARG A 209 -11.44 32.14 0.25
C ARG A 209 -11.03 32.75 -1.08
N ARG A 210 -10.10 33.70 -1.07
CA ARG A 210 -9.58 34.33 -2.30
C ARG A 210 -8.96 33.30 -3.23
N MET A 211 -8.17 32.37 -2.69
CA MET A 211 -7.56 31.30 -3.49
C MET A 211 -8.61 30.32 -4.05
N ALA A 212 -9.62 29.97 -3.26
CA ALA A 212 -10.71 29.11 -3.69
C ALA A 212 -11.55 29.75 -4.81
N GLU A 213 -11.84 31.04 -4.68
CA GLU A 213 -12.53 31.83 -5.70
C GLU A 213 -11.71 31.87 -7.00
N ALA A 214 -10.41 32.17 -6.91
CA ALA A 214 -9.50 32.14 -8.06
C ALA A 214 -9.43 30.76 -8.74
N ALA A 215 -9.55 29.68 -7.96
CA ALA A 215 -9.58 28.30 -8.45
C ALA A 215 -10.97 27.83 -8.93
N GLY A 216 -12.00 28.68 -8.82
CA GLY A 216 -13.39 28.34 -9.14
C GLY A 216 -13.93 27.17 -8.30
N MET A 217 -13.51 27.07 -7.03
CA MET A 217 -14.00 26.08 -6.07
C MET A 217 -15.30 26.57 -5.40
N ASP A 218 -16.20 25.64 -5.09
CA ASP A 218 -17.39 25.96 -4.31
C ASP A 218 -17.06 25.89 -2.82
N MET A 219 -17.18 27.03 -2.13
CA MET A 219 -16.88 27.16 -0.71
C MET A 219 -18.15 27.14 0.16
N ALA A 220 -19.30 26.76 -0.41
CA ALA A 220 -20.57 26.72 0.31
C ALA A 220 -20.50 25.91 1.62
N ASP A 221 -19.70 24.84 1.67
CA ASP A 221 -19.54 24.02 2.87
C ASP A 221 -18.67 24.68 3.94
N MET A 222 -17.75 25.56 3.56
CA MET A 222 -16.95 26.32 4.51
C MET A 222 -17.76 27.39 5.25
N ASP A 223 -18.89 27.82 4.68
CA ASP A 223 -19.79 28.82 5.26
C ASP A 223 -20.91 28.19 6.13
N LYS A 224 -21.08 26.86 6.13
CA LYS A 224 -22.21 26.14 6.74
C LYS A 224 -22.00 25.66 8.18
N GLY A 225 -20.96 26.11 8.88
CA GLY A 225 -20.66 25.68 10.25
C GLY A 225 -19.91 26.70 11.07
N ASP A 226 -19.26 26.24 12.15
CA ASP A 226 -18.32 27.05 12.90
C ASP A 226 -17.21 27.52 11.97
N ARG A 227 -16.91 28.83 12.01
CA ARG A 227 -15.92 29.43 11.11
C ARG A 227 -14.58 28.73 11.34
N PRO A 228 -13.97 28.08 10.31
CA PRO A 228 -12.68 27.44 10.47
C PRO A 228 -11.66 28.48 10.95
N THR A 229 -10.73 28.08 11.80
CA THR A 229 -9.69 28.99 12.32
C THR A 229 -8.49 29.06 11.39
N SER A 230 -8.27 28.02 10.58
CA SER A 230 -7.19 27.98 9.60
C SER A 230 -7.54 27.04 8.44
N ALA A 231 -6.95 27.31 7.29
CA ALA A 231 -6.95 26.40 6.16
C ALA A 231 -5.52 26.01 5.79
N ARG A 232 -5.35 24.89 5.13
CA ARG A 232 -4.09 24.45 4.53
C ARG A 232 -4.30 24.23 3.04
N TYR A 233 -3.48 24.88 2.24
CA TYR A 233 -3.45 24.64 0.81
C TYR A 233 -2.29 23.72 0.41
N ARG A 234 -2.43 23.04 -0.72
CA ARG A 234 -1.38 22.27 -1.38
C ARG A 234 -1.45 22.47 -2.89
N LEU A 235 -0.30 22.72 -3.51
CA LEU A 235 -0.13 22.71 -4.95
C LEU A 235 0.64 21.45 -5.34
N LEU A 236 0.09 20.65 -6.24
CA LEU A 236 0.75 19.46 -6.78
C LEU A 236 0.96 19.61 -8.29
N ALA A 237 2.17 19.35 -8.77
CA ALA A 237 2.53 19.43 -10.20
C ALA A 237 3.08 18.09 -10.73
N CYS A 238 2.90 17.82 -12.04
CA CYS A 238 3.61 16.70 -12.70
C CYS A 238 5.11 17.00 -12.69
N ASN A 239 5.93 16.00 -12.37
CA ASN A 239 7.39 16.15 -12.34
C ASN A 239 7.97 16.57 -13.70
N GLY A 240 7.36 16.12 -14.80
CA GLY A 240 7.73 16.50 -16.16
C GLY A 240 7.04 17.76 -16.71
N GLY A 241 6.33 18.54 -15.88
CA GLY A 241 5.71 19.82 -16.29
C GLY A 241 4.58 19.75 -17.34
N CYS A 242 4.22 18.56 -17.81
CA CYS A 242 3.34 18.40 -18.97
C CYS A 242 1.84 18.33 -18.66
N GLY A 243 1.45 18.41 -17.39
CA GLY A 243 0.06 18.30 -16.94
C GLY A 243 -0.35 19.44 -16.02
N PRO A 244 -1.66 19.65 -15.82
CA PRO A 244 -2.16 20.76 -15.02
C PRO A 244 -1.75 20.66 -13.55
N THR A 245 -1.73 21.78 -12.85
CA THR A 245 -1.46 21.80 -11.41
C THR A 245 -2.73 21.41 -10.66
N ARG A 246 -2.64 20.56 -9.64
CA ARG A 246 -3.74 20.29 -8.73
C ARG A 246 -3.63 21.20 -7.52
N PHE A 247 -4.68 21.98 -7.29
CA PHE A 247 -4.86 22.75 -6.08
C PHE A 247 -5.75 21.97 -5.12
N GLU A 248 -5.28 21.74 -3.90
CA GLU A 248 -6.07 21.19 -2.81
C GLU A 248 -6.18 22.25 -1.72
N LEU A 249 -7.39 22.46 -1.22
CA LEU A 249 -7.65 23.28 -0.06
C LEU A 249 -8.31 22.40 1.00
N SER A 250 -7.77 22.44 2.22
CA SER A 250 -8.25 21.65 3.35
C SER A 250 -8.47 22.55 4.55
N TRP A 251 -9.55 22.33 5.29
CA TRP A 251 -9.87 23.08 6.52
C TRP A 251 -10.56 22.14 7.51
N ASP A 252 -10.37 22.44 8.79
CA ASP A 252 -10.99 21.70 9.87
C ASP A 252 -12.17 22.52 10.40
N GLU A 253 -13.39 21.98 10.30
CA GLU A 253 -14.59 22.56 10.91
C GLU A 253 -14.62 22.25 12.43
N SER A 254 -14.11 21.07 12.80
CA SER A 254 -13.97 20.62 14.18
C SER A 254 -12.85 19.58 14.28
N PRO A 255 -12.38 19.21 15.49
CA PRO A 255 -11.35 18.18 15.68
C PRO A 255 -11.67 16.82 15.03
N ARG A 256 -12.92 16.57 14.65
CA ARG A 256 -13.39 15.30 14.08
C ARG A 256 -13.81 15.38 12.62
N ARG A 257 -13.85 16.57 12.01
CA ARG A 257 -14.36 16.77 10.64
C ARG A 257 -13.46 17.73 9.87
N GLY A 258 -12.65 17.16 8.99
CA GLY A 258 -11.85 17.87 8.00
C GLY A 258 -12.48 17.77 6.62
N PHE A 259 -12.49 18.88 5.89
CA PHE A 259 -12.91 18.94 4.49
C PHE A 259 -11.69 19.08 3.59
N VAL A 260 -11.79 18.54 2.38
CA VAL A 260 -10.75 18.68 1.36
C VAL A 260 -11.40 18.89 -0.01
N GLU A 261 -11.30 20.11 -0.52
CA GLU A 261 -11.74 20.47 -1.87
C GLU A 261 -10.56 20.45 -2.84
N ARG A 262 -10.81 20.03 -4.08
CA ARG A 262 -9.76 19.77 -5.07
C ARG A 262 -10.17 20.29 -6.42
N SER A 263 -9.29 21.09 -7.04
CA SER A 263 -9.48 21.60 -8.39
C SER A 263 -8.20 21.39 -9.20
N TRP A 264 -8.37 21.13 -10.49
CA TRP A 264 -7.28 21.20 -11.44
C TRP A 264 -7.25 22.62 -11.99
N ILE A 265 -6.09 23.25 -11.96
CA ILE A 265 -5.88 24.65 -12.33
C ILE A 265 -4.80 24.74 -13.42
N ASP A 266 -4.94 25.75 -14.28
CA ASP A 266 -3.97 26.08 -15.32
C ASP A 266 -2.84 26.98 -14.78
N ALA A 267 -1.93 27.38 -15.67
CA ALA A 267 -0.80 28.23 -15.30
C ALA A 267 -1.26 29.61 -14.82
N LYS A 268 -2.25 30.22 -15.51
CA LYS A 268 -2.77 31.55 -15.17
C LYS A 268 -3.39 31.57 -13.77
N CYS A 269 -4.21 30.58 -13.43
CA CYS A 269 -4.77 30.43 -12.10
C CYS A 269 -3.68 30.15 -11.05
N CYS A 270 -2.65 29.37 -11.40
CA CYS A 270 -1.51 29.13 -10.52
C CYS A 270 -0.73 30.42 -10.20
N ASP A 271 -0.55 31.32 -11.18
CA ASP A 271 0.10 32.61 -11.00
C ASP A 271 -0.73 33.54 -10.11
N GLU A 272 -2.05 33.58 -10.33
CA GLU A 272 -2.98 34.35 -9.50
C GLU A 272 -2.98 33.89 -8.04
N ILE A 273 -3.01 32.58 -7.81
CA ILE A 273 -2.84 32.00 -6.48
C ILE A 273 -1.48 32.40 -5.88
N GLY A 274 -0.43 32.42 -6.69
CA GLY A 274 0.89 32.91 -6.28
C GLY A 274 0.88 34.36 -5.82
N ARG A 275 0.16 35.23 -6.53
CA ARG A 275 -0.02 36.65 -6.17
C ARG A 275 -0.76 36.81 -4.85
N ILE A 276 -1.89 36.12 -4.68
CA ILE A 276 -2.66 36.12 -3.42
C ILE A 276 -1.77 35.71 -2.23
N LEU A 277 -0.92 34.69 -2.42
CA LEU A 277 0.01 34.24 -1.37
C LEU A 277 1.12 35.25 -1.03
N ASN A 278 1.55 36.04 -2.00
CA ASN A 278 2.57 37.07 -1.77
C ASN A 278 1.99 38.29 -1.05
N GLU A 279 0.74 38.64 -1.31
CA GLU A 279 0.02 39.73 -0.63
C GLU A 279 -0.30 39.40 0.84
N ALA A 280 -0.42 38.13 1.18
CA ALA A 280 -0.75 37.67 2.53
C ALA A 280 0.47 37.51 3.47
N ARG A 281 1.69 37.77 2.98
CA ARG A 281 2.93 37.72 3.77
C ARG A 281 3.26 39.08 4.38
#